data_AF-A0A8D9GA06-F1
#
_entry.id   AF-A0A8D9GA06-F1
#
_cell.length_a   1.000
_cell.length_b   1.000
_cell.length_c   1.000
_cell.angle_alpha   90.00
_cell.angle_beta   90.00
_cell.angle_gamma   90.00
#
_symmetry.space_group_name_H-M   'P 1'
#
loop_
_entity.id
_entity.type
_entity.pdbx_description
1 polymer ?
#
loop_
_entity_poly.entity_id
_entity_poly.type
_entity_poly.pdbx_seq_one_letter_code
_entity_poly.pdbx_strand_id
1 'polypeptide(L)' 'INPPNPAKQPSEFPTVHANVVVTCGNCRQTGHNKRKCKLPPVPKPPPLPPGRPSKKPKAVGALNKTTDAFGQTVDARD' A
#
# COMPACT_ATOMS: atom_id res chain seq x y z
N ILE A 1 15.09 -5.27 -39.33
CA ILE A 1 15.80 -5.59 -38.06
C ILE A 1 15.37 -4.52 -37.04
N ASN A 2 14.79 -4.90 -35.90
CA ASN A 2 14.40 -3.91 -34.88
C ASN A 2 15.63 -3.52 -34.04
N PRO A 3 15.84 -2.24 -33.70
CA PRO A 3 16.97 -1.85 -32.87
C PRO A 3 16.80 -2.40 -31.43
N PRO A 4 17.91 -2.70 -30.74
CA PRO A 4 17.85 -3.15 -29.35
C PRO A 4 17.29 -2.03 -28.47
N ASN A 5 16.32 -2.39 -27.64
CA ASN A 5 15.71 -1.53 -26.64
C ASN A 5 16.80 -1.05 -25.65
N PRO A 6 16.96 0.26 -25.39
CA PRO A 6 17.96 0.74 -24.44
C PRO A 6 17.66 0.24 -23.03
N ALA A 7 18.69 -0.29 -22.36
CA ALA A 7 18.62 -0.70 -20.97
C ALA A 7 18.21 0.50 -20.10
N LYS A 8 17.09 0.37 -19.38
CA LYS A 8 16.61 1.40 -18.46
C LYS A 8 17.66 1.63 -17.37
N GLN A 9 18.17 2.85 -17.29
CA GLN A 9 19.08 3.28 -16.23
C GLN A 9 18.39 3.19 -14.86
N PRO A 10 19.07 2.75 -13.79
CA PRO A 10 18.51 2.76 -12.45
C PRO A 10 18.35 4.22 -12.00
N SER A 11 17.11 4.68 -11.87
CA SER A 11 16.82 6.01 -11.31
C SER A 11 17.20 6.05 -9.83
N GLU A 12 18.07 6.99 -9.45
CA GLU A 12 18.58 7.17 -8.08
C GLU A 12 17.53 7.63 -7.06
N PHE A 13 16.31 7.93 -7.52
CA PHE A 13 15.18 8.19 -6.64
C PHE A 13 14.39 6.88 -6.46
N PRO A 14 14.15 6.40 -5.22
CA PRO A 14 13.27 5.27 -5.00
C PRO A 14 11.87 5.71 -5.40
N THR A 15 11.53 5.48 -6.66
CA THR A 15 10.13 5.47 -7.08
C THR A 15 9.44 4.49 -6.14
N VAL A 16 8.42 4.97 -5.44
CA VAL A 16 7.71 4.20 -4.39
C VAL A 16 7.13 2.89 -4.96
N HIS A 17 7.11 2.76 -6.28
CA HIS A 17 6.82 1.56 -7.05
C HIS A 17 8.09 0.73 -7.33
N ALA A 18 9.00 0.64 -6.35
CA ALA A 18 10.16 -0.24 -6.40
C ALA A 18 9.70 -1.65 -6.78
N ASN A 19 10.25 -2.19 -7.87
CA ASN A 19 10.01 -3.52 -8.45
C ASN A 19 9.21 -4.47 -7.54
N VAL A 20 7.88 -4.36 -7.56
CA VAL A 20 7.03 -5.15 -6.67
C VAL A 20 7.09 -6.59 -7.14
N VAL A 21 7.83 -7.42 -6.41
CA VAL A 21 7.89 -8.85 -6.68
C VAL A 21 6.53 -9.44 -6.32
N VAL A 22 5.74 -9.71 -7.36
CA VAL A 22 4.44 -10.32 -7.20
C VAL A 22 4.60 -11.77 -6.71
N THR A 23 3.90 -12.10 -5.64
CA THR A 23 3.91 -13.45 -5.06
C THR A 23 2.56 -14.11 -5.29
N CYS A 24 2.57 -15.34 -5.79
CA CYS A 24 1.37 -16.07 -6.13
C CYS A 24 0.62 -16.51 -4.86
N GLY A 25 -0.64 -16.07 -4.72
CA GLY A 25 -1.50 -16.49 -3.60
C GLY A 25 -1.96 -17.95 -3.63
N ASN A 26 -1.62 -18.73 -4.68
CA ASN A 26 -1.78 -20.18 -4.68
C ASN A 26 -0.46 -20.85 -4.25
N CYS A 27 0.51 -20.95 -5.14
CA CYS A 27 1.73 -21.72 -4.90
C CYS A 27 2.84 -20.98 -4.13
N ARG A 28 2.63 -19.71 -3.75
CA ARG A 28 3.59 -18.87 -2.99
C ARG A 28 4.92 -18.61 -3.71
N GLN A 29 5.02 -18.95 -5.00
CA GLN A 29 6.17 -18.61 -5.84
C GLN A 29 6.06 -17.18 -6.36
N THR A 30 7.21 -16.56 -6.59
CA THR A 30 7.32 -15.20 -7.15
C THR A 30 7.19 -15.19 -8.67
N GLY A 31 6.90 -14.01 -9.23
CA GLY A 31 6.90 -13.78 -10.68
C GLY A 31 5.56 -14.02 -11.39
N HIS A 32 4.52 -14.48 -10.68
CA HIS A 32 3.17 -14.57 -11.23
C HIS A 32 2.07 -14.39 -10.17
N ASN A 33 0.88 -14.07 -10.66
CA ASN A 33 -0.34 -13.96 -9.85
C ASN A 33 -1.11 -15.28 -9.81
N LYS A 34 -2.01 -15.43 -8.83
CA LYS A 34 -2.93 -16.58 -8.73
C LYS A 34 -3.70 -16.84 -10.04
N ARG A 35 -4.10 -15.79 -10.75
CA ARG A 35 -4.81 -15.87 -12.05
C ARG A 35 -4.02 -16.57 -13.16
N LYS A 36 -2.69 -16.63 -13.06
CA LYS A 36 -1.79 -17.25 -14.06
C LYS A 36 -1.05 -18.46 -13.50
N CYS A 37 -1.44 -18.92 -12.31
CA CYS A 37 -0.84 -20.09 -11.69
C CYS A 37 -1.29 -21.36 -12.41
N LYS A 38 -0.34 -22.23 -12.76
CA LYS A 38 -0.59 -23.54 -13.40
C LYS A 38 -0.57 -24.70 -12.41
N LEU A 39 -0.21 -24.44 -11.15
CA LEU A 39 -0.14 -25.45 -10.11
C LEU A 39 -1.52 -25.70 -9.49
N PRO A 40 -1.80 -26.93 -8.99
CA PRO A 40 -3.05 -27.23 -8.33
C PRO A 40 -3.26 -26.32 -7.11
N PRO A 41 -4.51 -26.09 -6.66
CA PRO A 41 -4.78 -25.38 -5.43
C PRO A 41 -4.06 -26.04 -4.25
N VAL A 42 -3.19 -25.29 -3.57
CA VAL A 42 -2.55 -25.78 -2.35
C VAL A 42 -3.44 -25.47 -1.13
N PRO A 43 -3.44 -26.33 -0.09
CA PRO A 43 -4.11 -26.03 1.16
C PRO A 43 -3.62 -24.71 1.75
N LYS A 44 -4.54 -23.94 2.34
CA LYS A 44 -4.17 -22.72 3.05
C LYS A 44 -3.25 -23.09 4.22
N PRO A 45 -2.18 -22.31 4.48
CA PRO A 45 -1.37 -22.51 5.67
C PRO A 45 -2.22 -22.30 6.94
N PRO A 46 -1.79 -22.87 8.08
CA PRO A 46 -2.43 -22.62 9.37
C PRO A 46 -2.54 -21.12 9.64
N PRO A 47 -3.60 -20.65 10.33
CA PRO A 47 -3.67 -19.26 10.74
C PRO A 47 -2.45 -18.94 11.61
N LEU A 48 -1.81 -17.81 11.32
CA LEU A 48 -0.76 -17.30 12.19
C LEU A 48 -1.36 -16.95 13.56
N PRO A 49 -0.58 -17.07 14.65
CA PRO A 49 -1.04 -16.61 15.95
C PRO A 49 -1.46 -15.14 15.85
N PRO A 50 -2.48 -14.71 16.63
CA PRO A 50 -2.89 -13.32 16.64
C PRO A 50 -1.67 -12.44 16.88
N GLY A 51 -1.43 -11.50 15.95
CA GLY A 51 -0.33 -10.56 16.06
C GLY A 51 -0.50 -9.64 17.26
N ARG A 52 0.50 -8.78 17.49
CA ARG A 52 0.41 -7.73 18.51
C ARG A 52 -0.88 -6.93 18.32
N PRO A 53 -1.67 -6.68 19.38
CA PRO A 53 -2.86 -5.84 19.30
C PRO A 53 -2.53 -4.51 18.63
N SER A 54 -3.23 -4.20 17.54
CA SER A 54 -3.10 -2.89 16.90
C SER A 54 -3.66 -1.84 17.85
N LYS A 55 -2.84 -0.85 18.21
CA LYS A 55 -3.28 0.29 19.00
C LYS A 55 -4.33 1.04 18.17
N LYS A 56 -5.59 0.96 18.57
CA LYS A 56 -6.66 1.75 17.95
C LYS A 56 -6.26 3.24 18.08
N PRO A 57 -6.19 4.02 16.99
CA PRO A 57 -6.12 5.47 17.14
C PRO A 57 -7.39 5.88 17.91
N LYS A 58 -7.22 6.64 19.00
CA LYS A 58 -8.38 7.27 19.64
C LYS A 58 -8.99 8.20 18.60
N ALA A 59 -10.27 8.01 18.28
CA ALA A 59 -11.03 9.02 17.59
C ALA A 59 -10.96 10.29 18.45
N VAL A 60 -10.20 11.28 17.99
CA VAL A 60 -10.37 12.65 18.47
C VAL A 60 -11.77 13.02 18.01
N GLY A 61 -12.71 13.02 18.95
CA GLY A 61 -14.09 13.43 18.69
C GLY A 61 -14.10 14.78 18.02
N ALA A 62 -15.00 14.90 17.04
CA ALA A 62 -15.55 16.11 16.47
C ALA A 62 -14.89 17.42 16.93
N LEU A 63 -14.04 17.98 16.08
CA LEU A 63 -13.92 19.42 15.99
C LEU A 63 -13.89 19.80 14.50
N ASN A 64 -15.08 19.83 13.94
CA ASN A 64 -15.45 20.77 12.90
C ASN A 64 -15.03 22.19 13.33
N LYS A 65 -13.78 22.55 13.02
CA LYS A 65 -13.35 23.93 12.87
C LYS A 65 -12.86 24.08 11.43
N THR A 66 -13.71 24.64 10.58
CA THR A 66 -13.28 25.26 9.34
C THR A 66 -12.44 26.47 9.73
N THR A 67 -11.13 26.26 9.86
CA THR A 67 -10.15 27.33 9.89
C THR A 67 -9.87 27.68 8.44
N ASP A 68 -10.27 28.87 7.99
CA ASP A 68 -9.80 29.44 6.74
C ASP A 68 -8.28 29.70 6.80
N ALA A 69 -7.66 29.75 5.63
CA ALA A 69 -6.20 29.69 5.41
C ALA A 69 -5.36 30.79 6.09
N PHE A 70 -5.97 31.70 6.87
CA PHE A 70 -5.30 32.75 7.62
C PHE A 70 -5.56 32.74 9.14
N GLY A 71 -6.18 31.68 9.67
CA GLY A 71 -6.06 31.33 11.09
C GLY A 71 -6.56 32.36 12.11
N GLN A 72 -7.54 33.20 11.77
CA GLN A 72 -8.13 34.15 12.72
C GLN A 72 -9.58 33.80 13.04
N THR A 73 -9.87 33.54 14.31
CA THR A 73 -11.22 33.36 14.84
C THR A 73 -11.85 34.73 15.08
N VAL A 74 -12.95 35.05 14.40
CA VAL A 74 -13.74 36.26 14.67
C VAL A 74 -14.93 35.88 15.54
N ASP A 75 -14.93 36.34 16.80
CA ASP A 75 -16.09 36.24 17.68
C ASP A 75 -17.08 37.35 17.32
N ALA A 76 -18.30 36.97 16.96
CA ALA A 76 -19.40 37.90 16.73
C ALA A 76 -19.83 38.54 18.07
N ARG A 77 -19.87 39.87 18.13
CA ARG A 77 -20.53 40.62 19.21
C ARG A 77 -21.77 41.32 18.65
N ASP A 78 -22.83 41.23 19.46
CA ASP A 78 -24.19 41.79 19.35
C ASP A 78 -24.22 43.32 19.13
#